data_AF-A0A970BFA7-F1
#
_entry.id   AF-A0A970BFA7-F1
#
_cell.length_a   1.000
_cell.length_b   1.000
_cell.length_c   1.000
_cell.angle_alpha   90.00
_cell.angle_beta   90.00
_cell.angle_gamma   90.00
#
_symmetry.space_group_name_H-M   'P 1'
#
loop_
_entity.id
_entity.type
_entity.pdbx_description
1 polymer ?
#
loop_
_entity_poly.entity_id
_entity_poly.type
_entity_poly.pdbx_seq_one_letter_code
_entity_poly.pdbx_strand_id
1 'polypeptide(L)'
;INRKGNIVPIYPFIDDGIVLEDVIHILNDSGLGLPKYYKWRKRSGCFFCFYQKENEWRGLKKYHPHKFAKACQYEENHSDGRVYTWRGKKNNESFFLRELGEYVPTMEEKCNIGNVDKKLSNILDVNGLMS
;
A
#
# COMPACT_ATOMS: atom_id res chain seq x y z
N ILE A 1 -6.91 -19.53 -15.42
CA ILE A 1 -7.26 -20.79 -16.14
C ILE A 1 -6.17 -21.07 -17.17
N ASN A 2 -5.39 -22.12 -16.96
CA ASN A 2 -4.34 -22.55 -17.89
C ASN A 2 -4.99 -23.23 -19.10
N ARG A 3 -4.99 -22.55 -20.25
CA ARG A 3 -5.64 -23.03 -21.47
C ARG A 3 -4.85 -24.09 -22.23
N LYS A 4 -3.55 -24.26 -21.94
CA LYS A 4 -2.64 -25.17 -22.66
C LYS A 4 -2.20 -26.40 -21.83
N GLY A 5 -2.63 -26.52 -20.57
CA GLY A 5 -2.34 -27.67 -19.71
C GLY A 5 -0.90 -27.76 -19.15
N ASN A 6 0.07 -27.02 -19.71
CA ASN A 6 1.49 -27.16 -19.37
C ASN A 6 1.98 -26.38 -18.13
N ILE A 7 1.07 -25.95 -17.26
CA ILE A 7 1.36 -25.15 -16.06
C ILE A 7 0.57 -25.80 -14.94
N VAL A 8 1.30 -26.39 -14.01
CA VAL A 8 0.75 -26.98 -12.80
C VAL A 8 0.91 -25.93 -11.69
N PRO A 9 -0.17 -25.30 -11.22
CA PRO A 9 -0.08 -24.43 -10.06
C PRO A 9 0.14 -25.28 -8.81
N ILE A 10 1.09 -24.88 -7.96
CA ILE A 10 1.35 -25.48 -6.65
C ILE A 10 1.03 -24.42 -5.60
N TYR A 11 0.43 -24.83 -4.49
CA TYR A 11 0.02 -23.91 -3.41
C TYR A 11 0.62 -24.36 -2.07
N PRO A 12 1.96 -24.27 -1.87
CA PRO A 12 2.64 -24.88 -0.73
C PRO A 12 2.06 -24.46 0.62
N PHE A 13 1.68 -23.19 0.78
CA PHE A 13 1.08 -22.72 2.03
C PHE A 13 -0.29 -23.36 2.32
N ILE A 14 -1.08 -23.64 1.29
CA ILE A 14 -2.35 -24.35 1.46
C ILE A 14 -2.09 -25.82 1.75
N ASP A 15 -1.19 -26.44 0.98
CA ASP A 15 -0.86 -27.87 1.09
C ASP A 15 -0.24 -28.19 2.47
N ASP A 16 0.56 -27.28 3.02
CA ASP A 16 1.21 -27.39 4.33
C ASP A 16 0.33 -26.86 5.50
N GLY A 17 -0.88 -26.37 5.22
CA GLY A 17 -1.78 -25.82 6.25
C GLY A 17 -1.30 -24.53 6.93
N ILE A 18 -0.39 -23.79 6.29
CA ILE A 18 0.20 -22.55 6.80
C ILE A 18 -0.83 -21.41 6.65
N VAL A 19 -1.25 -20.85 7.78
CA VAL A 19 -2.19 -19.72 7.81
C VAL A 19 -1.47 -18.37 7.82
N LEU A 20 -2.22 -17.26 7.74
CA LEU A 20 -1.64 -15.92 7.70
C LEU A 20 -0.78 -15.62 8.93
N GLU A 21 -1.22 -16.05 10.11
CA GLU A 21 -0.50 -15.91 11.37
C GLU A 21 0.87 -16.60 11.30
N ASP A 22 0.94 -17.82 10.77
CA ASP A 22 2.18 -18.57 10.58
C ASP A 22 3.14 -17.82 9.63
N VAL A 23 2.62 -17.27 8.52
CA VAL A 23 3.42 -16.45 7.60
C VAL A 23 4.01 -15.23 8.32
N ILE A 24 3.21 -14.57 9.16
CA ILE A 24 3.68 -13.41 9.95
C ILE A 24 4.76 -13.85 10.95
N HIS A 25 4.62 -15.01 11.60
CA HIS A 25 5.65 -15.56 12.48
C HIS A 25 6.95 -15.86 11.73
N ILE A 26 6.88 -16.60 10.62
CA ILE A 26 8.03 -16.90 9.75
C ILE A 26 8.78 -15.62 9.33
N LEU A 27 8.05 -14.59 8.91
CA LEU A 27 8.64 -13.31 8.53
C LEU A 27 9.33 -12.60 9.71
N ASN A 28 8.77 -12.68 10.91
CA ASN A 28 9.37 -12.07 12.09
C ASN A 28 10.61 -12.84 12.57
N ASP A 29 10.54 -14.17 12.60
CA ASP A 29 11.61 -15.06 13.07
C ASP A 29 12.82 -15.04 12.13
N SER A 30 12.59 -14.87 10.82
CA SER A 30 13.64 -14.63 9.82
C SER A 30 14.26 -13.23 9.87
N GLY A 31 13.74 -12.33 10.70
CA GLY A 31 14.20 -10.94 10.80
C GLY A 31 13.74 -10.02 9.66
N LEU A 32 12.92 -10.50 8.72
CA LEU A 32 12.41 -9.71 7.61
C LEU A 32 11.29 -8.73 8.05
N GLY A 33 10.39 -9.21 8.91
CA GLY A 33 9.19 -8.50 9.32
C GLY A 33 8.20 -8.23 8.18
N LEU A 34 7.19 -7.41 8.46
CA LEU A 34 6.20 -7.01 7.45
C LEU A 34 6.72 -5.85 6.58
N PRO A 35 6.44 -5.87 5.26
CA PRO A 35 6.74 -4.76 4.38
C PRO A 35 6.20 -3.40 4.85
N LYS A 36 7.02 -2.36 4.75
CA LYS A 36 6.69 -1.00 5.25
C LYS A 36 5.45 -0.36 4.62
N TYR A 37 5.07 -0.76 3.39
CA TYR A 37 3.90 -0.20 2.72
C TYR A 37 2.58 -0.55 3.42
N TYR A 38 2.53 -1.61 4.25
CA TYR A 38 1.35 -1.96 5.03
C TYR A 38 0.91 -0.89 6.04
N LYS A 39 1.77 0.10 6.33
CA LYS A 39 1.44 1.24 7.19
C LYS A 39 0.37 2.18 6.60
N TRP A 40 0.19 2.18 5.29
CA TRP A 40 -0.70 3.13 4.60
C TRP A 40 -1.36 2.57 3.33
N ARG A 41 -1.06 1.32 2.98
CA ARG A 41 -1.55 0.65 1.78
C ARG A 41 -1.79 -0.83 2.05
N LYS A 42 -2.91 -1.36 1.56
CA LYS A 42 -3.26 -2.77 1.84
C LYS A 42 -2.61 -3.78 0.90
N ARG A 43 -2.16 -3.32 -0.28
CA ARG A 43 -1.61 -4.19 -1.33
C ARG A 43 -0.28 -3.63 -1.85
N SER A 44 0.66 -4.51 -2.19
CA SER A 44 1.87 -4.20 -2.98
C SER A 44 1.48 -3.93 -4.45
N GLY A 45 0.67 -2.90 -4.67
CA GLY A 45 0.12 -2.59 -5.98
C GLY A 45 1.02 -1.68 -6.82
N CYS A 46 0.69 -1.57 -8.10
CA CYS A 46 1.25 -0.59 -9.01
C CYS A 46 1.16 0.82 -8.45
N PHE A 47 2.14 1.65 -8.81
CA PHE A 47 2.17 3.03 -8.37
C PHE A 47 0.99 3.85 -8.93
N PHE A 48 0.58 3.59 -10.17
CA PHE A 48 -0.56 4.22 -10.84
C PHE A 48 -1.67 3.19 -11.08
N CYS A 49 -2.50 2.94 -10.06
CA CYS A 49 -3.55 1.94 -10.14
C CYS A 49 -4.92 2.61 -10.02
N PHE A 50 -5.77 2.47 -11.05
CA PHE A 50 -7.15 2.98 -11.04
C PHE A 50 -8.07 2.25 -10.05
N TYR A 51 -7.64 1.09 -9.53
CA TYR A 51 -8.32 0.38 -8.44
C TYR A 51 -7.81 0.77 -7.03
N GLN A 52 -6.96 1.78 -6.93
CA GLN A 52 -6.46 2.26 -5.65
C GLN A 52 -7.55 3.02 -4.90
N LYS A 53 -7.73 2.70 -3.61
CA LYS A 53 -8.76 3.35 -2.78
C LYS A 53 -8.41 4.81 -2.52
N GLU A 54 -9.42 5.62 -2.19
CA GLU A 54 -9.22 7.04 -1.88
C GLU A 54 -8.17 7.25 -0.78
N ASN A 55 -8.22 6.49 0.31
CA ASN A 55 -7.24 6.65 1.40
C ASN A 55 -5.83 6.22 0.99
N GLU A 56 -5.69 5.27 0.06
CA GLU A 56 -4.38 4.88 -0.48
C GLU A 56 -3.80 5.99 -1.39
N TRP A 57 -4.64 6.74 -2.11
CA TRP A 57 -4.21 7.96 -2.83
C TRP A 57 -3.78 9.08 -1.88
N ARG A 58 -4.52 9.28 -0.78
CA ARG A 58 -4.12 10.23 0.26
C ARG A 58 -2.84 9.79 0.96
N GLY A 59 -2.69 8.49 1.23
CA GLY A 59 -1.46 7.90 1.77
C GLY A 59 -0.30 8.12 0.81
N LEU A 60 -0.50 7.90 -0.48
CA LEU A 60 0.51 8.19 -1.49
C LEU A 60 0.94 9.67 -1.48
N LYS A 61 -0.01 10.61 -1.36
CA LYS A 61 0.28 12.06 -1.20
C LYS A 61 1.21 12.31 -0.01
N LYS A 62 0.93 11.68 1.13
CA LYS A 62 1.69 11.82 2.38
C LYS A 62 3.07 11.14 2.33
N TYR A 63 3.13 9.87 1.96
CA TYR A 63 4.34 9.05 2.07
C TYR A 63 5.24 9.12 0.83
N HIS A 64 4.68 9.50 -0.33
CA HIS A 64 5.41 9.61 -1.60
C HIS A 64 4.94 10.81 -2.46
N PRO A 65 5.17 12.06 -2.01
CA PRO A 65 4.61 13.25 -2.65
C PRO A 65 5.03 13.46 -4.11
N HIS A 66 6.30 13.17 -4.48
CA HIS A 66 6.78 13.29 -5.87
C HIS A 66 6.05 12.35 -6.82
N LYS A 67 5.81 11.14 -6.33
CA LYS A 67 5.03 10.13 -7.01
C LYS A 67 3.60 10.64 -7.18
N PHE A 68 2.94 11.06 -6.10
CA PHE A 68 1.61 11.66 -6.17
C PHE A 68 1.52 12.82 -7.18
N ALA A 69 2.49 13.74 -7.18
CA ALA A 69 2.54 14.83 -8.15
C ALA A 69 2.60 14.32 -9.61
N LYS A 70 3.40 13.28 -9.87
CA LYS A 70 3.44 12.63 -11.19
C LYS A 70 2.09 11.99 -11.56
N ALA A 71 1.36 11.43 -10.59
CA ALA A 71 0.01 10.91 -10.84
C ALA A 71 -0.99 12.03 -11.20
N CYS A 72 -0.93 13.18 -10.51
CA CYS A 72 -1.74 14.35 -10.88
C CYS A 72 -1.40 14.84 -12.29
N GLN A 73 -0.11 14.92 -12.64
CA GLN A 73 0.30 15.33 -13.99
C GLN A 73 -0.25 14.44 -15.09
N TYR A 74 -0.50 13.15 -14.82
CA TYR A 74 -1.10 12.23 -15.80
C TYR A 74 -2.62 12.39 -15.96
N GLU A 75 -3.31 13.04 -15.03
CA GLU A 75 -4.71 13.47 -15.23
C GLU A 75 -4.79 14.75 -16.07
N GLU A 76 -3.66 15.45 -16.20
CA GLU A 76 -3.52 16.73 -16.87
C GLU A 76 -2.70 16.54 -18.17
N ASN A 77 -2.75 17.52 -19.07
CA ASN A 77 -1.87 17.56 -20.26
C ASN A 77 -2.07 16.43 -21.29
N HIS A 78 -3.31 15.99 -21.51
CA HIS A 78 -3.61 15.09 -22.61
C HIS A 78 -3.68 15.83 -23.96
N SER A 79 -2.74 15.51 -24.87
CA SER A 79 -2.67 16.07 -26.22
C SER A 79 -3.89 15.76 -27.09
N ASP A 80 -4.64 14.70 -26.76
CA ASP A 80 -5.84 14.27 -27.46
C ASP A 80 -7.13 14.97 -26.95
N GLY A 81 -7.01 15.89 -26.00
CA GLY A 81 -8.13 16.67 -25.45
C GLY A 81 -9.02 15.89 -24.49
N ARG A 82 -8.69 14.63 -24.16
CA ARG A 82 -9.50 13.85 -23.22
C ARG A 82 -9.32 14.34 -21.79
N VAL A 83 -10.39 14.24 -21.00
CA VAL A 83 -10.32 14.39 -19.55
C VAL A 83 -10.23 13.00 -18.93
N TYR A 84 -9.13 12.75 -18.22
CA TYR A 84 -8.94 11.51 -17.47
C TYR A 84 -8.77 11.84 -15.99
N THR A 85 -9.42 11.06 -15.14
CA THR A 85 -9.16 11.06 -13.70
C THR A 85 -8.95 9.62 -13.25
N TRP A 86 -8.03 9.39 -12.32
CA TRP A 86 -7.78 8.06 -11.75
C TRP A 86 -9.00 7.50 -11.01
N ARG A 87 -9.91 8.40 -10.61
CA ARG A 87 -11.02 8.14 -9.69
C ARG A 87 -12.39 8.35 -10.30
N GLY A 88 -12.47 8.72 -11.57
CA GLY A 88 -13.72 9.01 -12.26
C GLY A 88 -14.37 10.32 -11.78
N LYS A 89 -15.70 10.31 -11.77
CA LYS A 89 -16.52 11.49 -11.44
C LYS A 89 -17.12 11.38 -10.05
N LYS A 90 -17.28 12.53 -9.39
CA LYS A 90 -18.05 12.70 -8.15
C LYS A 90 -19.11 13.76 -8.42
N ASN A 91 -20.37 13.46 -8.14
CA ASN A 91 -21.49 14.39 -8.40
C ASN A 91 -21.55 14.89 -9.87
N ASN A 92 -21.27 14.00 -10.83
CA ASN A 92 -21.21 14.29 -12.27
C ASN A 92 -20.04 15.21 -12.72
N GLU A 93 -19.18 15.63 -11.80
CA GLU A 93 -17.97 16.41 -12.07
C GLU A 93 -16.73 15.52 -11.99
N SER A 94 -15.73 15.79 -12.83
CA SER A 94 -14.45 15.10 -12.77
C SER A 94 -13.75 15.43 -11.46
N PHE A 95 -13.39 14.39 -10.69
CA PHE A 95 -12.74 14.58 -9.39
C PHE A 95 -11.26 14.21 -9.47
N PHE A 96 -10.39 15.22 -9.40
CA PHE A 96 -8.96 15.08 -9.63
C PHE A 96 -8.21 14.74 -8.35
N LEU A 97 -7.04 14.12 -8.48
CA LEU A 97 -6.18 13.81 -7.34
C LEU A 97 -5.74 15.08 -6.60
N ARG A 98 -5.48 16.19 -7.29
CA ARG A 98 -5.09 17.45 -6.65
C ARG A 98 -6.12 17.98 -5.65
N GLU A 99 -7.38 17.56 -5.78
CA GLU A 99 -8.51 17.95 -4.92
C GLU A 99 -8.62 17.06 -3.67
N LEU A 100 -7.70 16.08 -3.52
CA LEU A 100 -7.64 15.23 -2.33
C LEU A 100 -7.14 16.00 -1.10
N GLY A 101 -7.93 15.86 -0.03
CA GLY A 101 -7.51 16.25 1.31
C GLY A 101 -6.43 15.34 1.87
N GLU A 102 -6.14 15.53 3.15
CA GLU A 102 -5.05 14.83 3.84
C GLU A 102 -5.35 13.35 4.14
N TYR A 103 -4.29 12.59 4.36
CA TYR A 103 -4.37 11.18 4.75
C TYR A 103 -4.97 11.02 6.15
N VAL A 104 -5.96 10.13 6.26
CA VAL A 104 -6.61 9.80 7.52
C VAL A 104 -6.37 8.32 7.82
N PRO A 105 -5.50 7.96 8.77
CA PRO A 105 -5.27 6.56 9.11
C PRO A 105 -6.53 5.96 9.76
N THR A 106 -6.94 4.81 9.26
CA THR A 106 -8.02 3.99 9.83
C THR A 106 -7.60 3.38 11.17
N MET A 107 -8.56 2.89 11.96
CA MET A 107 -8.24 2.22 13.25
C MET A 107 -7.32 1.01 13.06
N GLU A 108 -7.55 0.21 12.02
CA GLU A 108 -6.69 -0.93 11.64
C GLU A 108 -5.24 -0.49 11.35
N GLU A 109 -5.08 0.64 10.66
CA GLU A 109 -3.75 1.20 10.33
C GLU A 109 -3.07 1.81 11.57
N LYS A 110 -3.82 2.39 12.50
CA LYS A 110 -3.29 2.90 13.78
C LYS A 110 -2.70 1.78 14.63
N CYS A 111 -3.35 0.63 14.71
CA CYS A 111 -2.82 -0.55 15.42
C CYS A 111 -1.51 -1.04 14.79
N ASN A 112 -1.42 -1.08 13.45
CA ASN A 112 -0.20 -1.46 12.74
C ASN A 112 0.95 -0.45 12.92
N ILE A 113 0.66 0.85 12.99
CA ILE A 113 1.67 1.88 13.29
C ILE A 113 2.17 1.72 14.74
N GLY A 114 1.27 1.60 15.71
CA GLY A 114 1.62 1.45 17.12
C GLY A 114 2.42 0.18 17.45
N ASN A 115 2.23 -0.91 16.70
CA ASN A 115 3.00 -2.15 16.90
C ASN A 115 4.41 -2.07 16.29
N VAL A 116 4.57 -1.36 15.16
CA VAL A 116 5.89 -1.15 14.55
C VAL A 116 6.74 -0.17 15.36
N ASP A 117 6.14 0.89 15.89
CA ASP A 117 6.87 1.88 16.68
C ASP A 117 7.36 1.30 18.02
N LYS A 118 6.57 0.40 18.65
CA LYS A 118 7.01 -0.36 19.84
C LYS A 118 8.18 -1.32 19.54
N LYS A 119 8.20 -1.97 18.37
CA LYS A 119 9.31 -2.86 17.98
C LYS A 119 10.58 -2.05 17.73
N LEU A 120 10.47 -0.87 17.11
CA LEU A 120 11.60 0.04 16.88
C LEU A 120 12.12 0.68 18.17
N SER A 121 11.23 1.12 19.08
CA SER A 121 11.66 1.63 20.40
C SER A 121 12.41 0.56 21.18
N ASN A 122 11.90 -0.67 21.21
CA ASN A 122 12.58 -1.78 21.89
C ASN A 122 13.94 -2.12 21.25
N ILE A 123 14.10 -2.02 19.93
CA ILE A 123 15.40 -2.23 19.26
C ILE A 123 16.38 -1.08 19.55
N LEU A 124 15.90 0.15 19.65
CA LEU A 124 16.73 1.31 20.01
C LEU A 124 17.16 1.26 21.49
N ASP A 125 16.28 0.80 22.38
CA ASP A 125 16.57 0.61 23.81
C ASP A 125 17.56 -0.54 24.06
N VAL A 126 17.51 -1.62 23.27
CA VAL A 126 18.45 -2.76 23.39
C VAL A 126 19.86 -2.43 22.86
N ASN A 127 19.99 -1.43 21.98
CA ASN A 127 21.28 -0.99 21.43
C ASN A 127 21.93 0.19 22.17
N GLY A 128 21.37 0.64 23.30
CA GLY A 128 22.05 1.56 24.23
C GLY A 128 22.55 2.88 23.61
N LEU A 129 21.86 3.42 22.60
CA LEU A 129 22.29 4.62 21.86
C LEU A 129 21.61 5.93 22.31
N MET A 130 21.06 5.98 23.51
CA MET A 130 20.81 7.24 24.20
C MET A 130 21.45 7.20 25.59
N SER A 131 22.70 7.67 25.65
CA SER A 131 23.23 8.39 26.82
C SER A 131 23.06 9.88 26.57
#